data_AF-A0A533RLL8-F1
#
_entry.id   AF-A0A533RLL8-F1
#
_cell.length_a   1.000
_cell.length_b   1.000
_cell.length_c   1.000
_cell.angle_alpha   90.00
_cell.angle_beta   90.00
_cell.angle_gamma   90.00
#
_symmetry.space_group_name_H-M   'P 1'
#
loop_
_entity.id
_entity.type
_entity.pdbx_description
1 polymer ?
#
loop_
_entity_poly.entity_id
_entity_poly.type
_entity_poly.pdbx_seq_one_letter_code
_entity_poly.pdbx_strand_id
1 'polypeptide(L)'
;MPFTLVTGRAHAGKTAVLHAMVRDELSHGGEPVLVVPTRADVERAVEQLACDAPMGLRIMRFDDLIEALWAASGDGRAIISDTQRALLIE
;
A
#
# COMPACT_ATOMS: atom_id res chain seq x y z
N MET A 1 -0.27 17.26 -5.56
CA MET A 1 -1.35 16.65 -4.74
C MET A 1 -1.30 17.25 -3.34
N PRO A 2 -2.30 18.05 -2.92
CA PRO A 2 -2.41 18.48 -1.53
C PRO A 2 -2.82 17.30 -0.63
N PHE A 3 -2.42 17.34 0.64
CA PHE A 3 -2.90 16.39 1.64
C PHE A 3 -4.40 16.58 1.88
N THR A 4 -5.17 15.50 1.80
CA THR A 4 -6.63 15.52 2.02
C THR A 4 -6.97 14.72 3.27
N LEU A 5 -7.71 15.32 4.19
CA LEU A 5 -8.18 14.67 5.42
C LEU A 5 -9.70 14.46 5.35
N VAL A 6 -10.13 13.20 5.30
CA VAL A 6 -11.55 12.83 5.35
C VAL A 6 -11.93 12.48 6.79
N THR A 7 -12.76 13.31 7.42
CA THR A 7 -13.26 13.07 8.79
C THR A 7 -14.77 12.87 8.80
N GLY A 8 -15.26 12.26 9.88
CA GLY A 8 -16.69 11.99 10.06
C GLY A 8 -16.93 10.94 11.13
N ARG A 9 -18.15 10.91 11.68
CA ARG A 9 -18.57 9.92 12.69
C ARG A 9 -18.46 8.48 12.16
N ALA A 10 -18.57 7.51 13.06
CA ALA A 10 -18.71 6.12 12.66
C ALA A 10 -19.87 5.97 11.64
N HIS A 11 -19.67 5.13 10.62
CA HIS A 11 -20.63 4.90 9.53
C HIS A 11 -21.01 6.11 8.66
N ALA A 12 -20.29 7.24 8.75
CA ALA A 12 -20.52 8.42 7.90
C ALA A 12 -20.04 8.26 6.44
N GLY A 13 -19.80 7.04 5.95
CA GLY A 13 -19.40 6.79 4.57
C GLY A 13 -17.93 7.12 4.21
N LYS A 14 -17.05 7.34 5.19
CA LYS A 14 -15.62 7.66 4.94
C LYS A 14 -14.93 6.68 3.99
N THR A 15 -15.18 5.39 4.16
CA THR A 15 -14.63 4.33 3.29
C THR A 15 -15.10 4.49 1.85
N ALA A 16 -16.38 4.83 1.63
CA ALA A 16 -16.90 5.05 0.28
C ALA A 16 -16.24 6.26 -0.40
N VAL A 17 -15.98 7.33 0.34
CA VAL A 17 -15.23 8.50 -0.15
C VAL A 17 -13.82 8.10 -0.58
N LEU A 18 -13.09 7.36 0.27
CA LEU A 18 -11.74 6.89 -0.07
C LEU A 18 -11.74 5.95 -1.29
N HIS A 19 -12.72 5.05 -1.39
CA HIS A 19 -12.84 4.15 -2.54
C HIS A 19 -13.13 4.90 -3.83
N ALA A 20 -13.94 5.97 -3.77
CA ALA A 20 -14.18 6.84 -4.93
C ALA A 20 -12.90 7.55 -5.38
N MET A 21 -12.09 8.06 -4.45
CA MET A 21 -10.79 8.66 -4.77
C MET A 21 -9.82 7.65 -5.39
N VAL A 22 -9.78 6.41 -4.88
CA VAL A 22 -8.95 5.34 -5.46
C VAL A 22 -9.39 5.00 -6.88
N ARG A 23 -10.70 4.91 -7.13
CA ARG A 23 -11.26 4.64 -8.46
C ARG A 23 -10.96 5.77 -9.44
N ASP A 24 -11.07 7.02 -8.98
CA ASP A 24 -10.72 8.20 -9.77
C ASP A 24 -9.24 8.14 -10.19
N GLU A 25 -8.32 7.89 -9.25
CA GLU A 25 -6.88 7.76 -9.55
C GLU A 25 -6.59 6.62 -10.56
N LEU A 26 -7.23 5.46 -10.38
CA LEU A 26 -7.10 4.33 -11.31
C LEU A 26 -7.62 4.67 -12.71
N SER A 27 -8.72 5.43 -12.82
CA SER A 27 -9.28 5.86 -14.10
C SER A 27 -8.37 6.81 -14.86
N HIS A 28 -7.46 7.51 -14.16
CA HIS A 28 -6.41 8.34 -14.73
C HIS A 28 -5.12 7.56 -15.05
N GLY A 29 -5.12 6.23 -14.89
CA GLY A 29 -3.95 5.37 -15.12
C GLY A 29 -2.93 5.39 -13.99
N GLY A 30 -3.30 5.89 -12.81
CA GLY A 30 -2.43 5.87 -11.63
C GLY A 30 -2.32 4.49 -11.00
N GLU A 31 -1.33 4.33 -10.12
CA GLU A 31 -1.09 3.09 -9.36
C GLU A 31 -1.21 3.32 -7.84
N PRO A 32 -2.43 3.56 -7.31
CA PRO A 32 -2.62 3.92 -5.91
C PRO A 32 -2.28 2.77 -4.94
N VAL A 33 -1.81 3.17 -3.75
CA VAL A 33 -1.63 2.28 -2.60
C VAL A 33 -2.67 2.61 -1.55
N LEU A 34 -3.56 1.65 -1.26
CA LEU A 34 -4.53 1.73 -0.19
C LEU A 34 -4.00 0.98 1.04
N VAL A 35 -3.64 1.73 2.07
CA VAL A 35 -3.20 1.18 3.36
C VAL A 35 -4.39 1.07 4.31
N VAL A 36 -4.60 -0.12 4.87
CA VAL A 36 -5.72 -0.42 5.79
C VAL A 36 -5.21 -1.01 7.11
N PRO A 37 -5.97 -0.94 8.22
CA PRO A 37 -5.43 -1.28 9.54
C PRO A 37 -5.35 -2.79 9.78
N THR A 38 -6.21 -3.60 9.17
CA THR A 38 -6.26 -5.05 9.44
C THR A 38 -6.29 -5.90 8.17
N ARG A 39 -6.00 -7.20 8.31
CA ARG A 39 -6.12 -8.19 7.21
C ARG A 39 -7.57 -8.29 6.71
N ALA A 40 -8.53 -8.29 7.62
CA ALA A 40 -9.95 -8.32 7.26
C ALA A 40 -10.36 -7.10 6.43
N ASP A 41 -9.77 -5.94 6.69
CA ASP A 41 -9.99 -4.74 5.87
C ASP A 41 -9.37 -4.88 4.47
N VAL A 42 -8.24 -5.58 4.34
CA VAL A 42 -7.65 -5.88 3.01
C VAL A 42 -8.61 -6.72 2.21
N GLU A 43 -9.07 -7.85 2.77
CA GLU A 43 -10.02 -8.76 2.11
C GLU A 43 -11.29 -8.02 1.69
N ARG A 44 -11.87 -7.25 2.61
CA ARG A 44 -13.05 -6.44 2.33
C ARG A 44 -12.82 -5.40 1.24
N ALA A 45 -11.69 -4.70 1.26
CA ALA A 45 -11.38 -3.68 0.25
C ALA A 45 -11.12 -4.31 -1.12
N VAL A 46 -10.46 -5.47 -1.18
CA VAL A 46 -10.30 -6.27 -2.40
C VAL A 46 -11.66 -6.62 -2.97
N GLU A 47 -12.56 -7.20 -2.18
CA GLU A 47 -13.92 -7.54 -2.64
C GLU A 47 -14.68 -6.31 -3.18
N GLN A 48 -14.53 -5.15 -2.53
CA GLN A 48 -15.23 -3.92 -2.90
C GLN A 48 -14.62 -3.18 -4.10
N LEU A 49 -13.38 -3.48 -4.48
CA LEU A 49 -12.65 -2.78 -5.56
C LEU A 49 -12.31 -3.70 -6.75
N ALA A 50 -12.35 -5.02 -6.57
CA ALA A 50 -11.99 -6.00 -7.59
C ALA A 50 -12.86 -5.96 -8.85
N CYS A 51 -14.13 -5.56 -8.74
CA CYS A 51 -15.04 -5.50 -9.88
C CYS A 51 -14.66 -4.44 -10.93
N ASP A 52 -13.89 -3.43 -10.54
CA ASP A 52 -13.70 -2.22 -11.34
C ASP A 52 -12.26 -1.99 -11.77
N ALA A 53 -11.28 -2.62 -11.12
CA ALA A 53 -9.86 -2.45 -11.42
C ALA A 53 -9.04 -3.69 -11.02
N PRO A 54 -8.89 -4.70 -11.89
CA PRO A 54 -8.13 -5.91 -11.58
C PRO A 54 -6.60 -5.67 -11.52
N MET A 55 -6.11 -4.52 -12.00
CA MET A 55 -4.68 -4.20 -12.08
C MET A 55 -4.43 -2.72 -11.69
N GLY A 56 -3.24 -2.42 -11.18
CA GLY A 56 -2.80 -1.07 -10.81
C GLY A 56 -3.08 -0.65 -9.35
N LEU A 57 -3.87 -1.41 -8.60
CA LEU A 57 -4.17 -1.13 -7.19
C LEU A 57 -3.39 -2.06 -6.26
N ARG A 58 -2.70 -1.50 -5.27
CA ARG A 58 -2.16 -2.28 -4.15
C ARG A 58 -2.94 -2.00 -2.87
N ILE A 59 -3.53 -3.03 -2.27
CA ILE A 59 -4.21 -2.96 -0.98
C ILE A 59 -3.39 -3.77 0.03
N MET A 60 -2.96 -3.15 1.12
CA MET A 60 -2.08 -3.80 2.09
C MET A 60 -2.19 -3.16 3.47
N ARG A 61 -1.60 -3.78 4.49
CA ARG A 61 -1.45 -3.14 5.80
C ARG A 61 -0.20 -2.27 5.83
N PHE A 62 -0.08 -1.46 6.87
CA PHE A 62 1.10 -0.61 7.06
C PHE A 62 2.37 -1.45 7.22
N ASP A 63 2.32 -2.54 7.99
CA ASP A 63 3.47 -3.43 8.19
C ASP A 63 3.95 -4.02 6.86
N ASP A 64 3.02 -4.48 6.03
CA ASP A 64 3.32 -5.06 4.72
C ASP A 64 3.98 -4.03 3.77
N LEU A 65 3.55 -2.75 3.86
CA LEU A 65 4.18 -1.66 3.12
C LEU A 65 5.62 -1.42 3.56
N ILE A 66 5.88 -1.42 4.87
CA ILE A 66 7.23 -1.21 5.42
C ILE A 66 8.14 -2.38 5.06
N GLU A 67 7.65 -3.61 5.18
CA GLU A 67 8.39 -4.81 4.76
C GLU A 67 8.76 -4.74 3.27
N ALA A 68 7.82 -4.34 2.40
CA ALA A 68 8.09 -4.16 0.98
C ALA A 68 9.16 -3.08 0.71
N LEU A 69 9.11 -1.96 1.45
CA LEU A 69 10.09 -0.89 1.32
C LEU A 69 11.49 -1.33 1.78
N TRP A 70 11.59 -2.09 2.88
CA TRP A 70 12.85 -2.66 3.35
C TRP A 70 13.40 -3.71 2.40
N ALA A 71 12.55 -4.57 1.84
CA ALA A 71 13.00 -5.54 0.84
C ALA A 71 13.58 -4.85 -0.40
N ALA A 72 13.00 -3.71 -0.81
CA ALA A 72 13.45 -2.95 -1.98
C ALA A 72 14.68 -2.06 -1.71
N SER A 73 14.75 -1.43 -0.53
CA SER A 73 15.73 -0.38 -0.23
C SER A 73 16.78 -0.77 0.81
N GLY A 74 16.64 -1.95 1.40
CA GLY A 74 17.34 -2.35 2.62
C GLY A 74 16.68 -1.76 3.88
N ASP A 75 16.83 -2.45 5.00
CA ASP A 75 16.39 -2.00 6.33
C ASP A 75 17.48 -1.23 7.08
N GLY A 76 18.63 -0.99 6.44
CA GLY A 76 19.81 -0.36 7.03
C GLY A 76 20.52 -1.21 8.09
N ARG A 77 20.08 -2.46 8.33
CA ARG A 77 20.69 -3.39 9.28
C ARG A 77 21.64 -4.38 8.61
N ALA A 78 21.60 -4.47 7.29
CA ALA A 78 22.58 -5.20 6.50
C ALA A 78 23.94 -4.47 6.55
N ILE A 79 24.87 -4.98 7.37
CA ILE A 79 26.23 -4.42 7.49
C ILE A 79 27.03 -4.62 6.18
N ILE A 80 26.73 -5.68 5.44
CA ILE A 80 27.29 -6.02 4.12
C ILE A 80 26.34 -7.00 3.43
N SER A 81 26.10 -6.83 2.13
CA SER A 81 25.36 -7.81 1.33
C SER A 81 26.15 -9.12 1.18
N ASP A 82 25.49 -10.23 0.86
CA ASP A 82 26.19 -11.52 0.64
C ASP A 82 27.29 -11.41 -0.42
N THR A 83 27.05 -10.62 -1.47
CA THR A 83 28.05 -10.31 -2.50
C THR A 83 29.23 -9.49 -1.96
N GLN A 84 28.96 -8.48 -1.11
CA GLN A 84 30.01 -7.68 -0.48
C GLN A 84 30.81 -8.49 0.55
N ARG A 85 30.16 -9.41 1.26
CA ARG A 85 30.80 -10.34 2.19
C ARG A 85 31.75 -11.29 1.47
N ALA A 86 31.36 -11.81 0.31
CA ALA A 86 32.23 -12.66 -0.51
C ALA A 86 33.50 -11.93 -0.96
N LEU A 87 33.41 -10.63 -1.28
CA LEU A 87 34.54 -9.80 -1.71
C LEU A 87 35.50 -9.38 -0.57
N LEU A 88 35.07 -9.45 0.70
CA LEU A 88 35.88 -9.06 1.87
C LEU A 88 36.63 -10.24 2.52
N ILE A 89 36.32 -11.48 2.13
CA ILE A 89 36.91 -12.71 2.68
C ILE A 89 38.00 -13.29 1.75
N GLU A 90 38.23 -12.68 0.58
CA GLU A 90 39.49 -12.82 -0.18
C GLU A 90 40.58 -11.88 0.36
#